data_AF-A0A3P6G980-F1
#
_entry.id   AF-A0A3P6G980-F1
#
_cell.length_a   1.000
_cell.length_b   1.000
_cell.length_c   1.000
_cell.angle_alpha   90.00
_cell.angle_beta   90.00
_cell.angle_gamma   90.00
#
_symmetry.space_group_name_H-M   'P 1'
#
loop_
_entity.id
_entity.type
_entity.pdbx_description
1 polymer ?
#
loop_
_entity_poly.entity_id
_entity_poly.type
_entity_poly.pdbx_seq_one_letter_code
_entity_poly.pdbx_strand_id
1 'polypeptide(L)'
;MIDFINASTANYGKVKLVLKKNRYFIESPFPEVLKKLGNDGLISKARLYSDPYGGDGFTIGKTSGELEAGPGELLNAAELAAAAQEKETHSFEIDPAQVEIVKQCCLPSELNYPMLEEYDFRNDNVNPDLDMELKPHAQPRPYQEKSLSKMFGNGRARSGITVLPCGAGKSLVGVSAAARIKKSCLCLATNAVSVNQWAFQFKLWSTLRDDQICRFTSDSKERFRGNAGVVVTT
;
A
#
# COMPACT_ATOMS: atom_id res chain seq x y z
N MET A 1 -20.39 -9.94 23.00
CA MET A 1 -19.14 -10.23 22.27
C MET A 1 -19.43 -10.52 20.79
N ILE A 2 -20.32 -11.46 20.48
CA ILE A 2 -20.72 -11.76 19.09
C ILE A 2 -21.27 -10.51 18.37
N ASP A 3 -22.16 -9.75 19.02
CA ASP A 3 -22.72 -8.52 18.42
C ASP A 3 -21.65 -7.48 18.12
N PHE A 4 -20.64 -7.37 18.99
CA PHE A 4 -19.50 -6.48 18.78
C PHE A 4 -18.64 -6.93 17.58
N ILE A 5 -18.37 -8.23 17.45
CA ILE A 5 -17.65 -8.80 16.31
C ILE A 5 -18.43 -8.52 15.02
N ASN A 6 -19.74 -8.78 15.00
CA ASN A 6 -20.59 -8.55 13.84
C ASN A 6 -20.63 -7.06 13.47
N ALA A 7 -20.82 -6.17 14.46
CA ALA A 7 -20.80 -4.73 14.24
C ALA A 7 -19.46 -4.23 13.69
N SER A 8 -18.35 -4.80 14.17
CA SER A 8 -16.98 -4.39 13.75
C SER A 8 -16.55 -5.00 12.42
N THR A 9 -17.12 -6.13 12.01
CA THR A 9 -16.74 -6.82 10.74
C THR A 9 -17.73 -6.56 9.61
N ALA A 10 -18.93 -6.08 9.90
CA ALA A 10 -19.98 -5.84 8.91
C ALA A 10 -19.56 -4.86 7.81
N ASN A 11 -18.74 -3.85 8.10
CA ASN A 11 -18.39 -2.81 7.13
C ASN A 11 -16.89 -2.73 6.81
N TYR A 12 -16.03 -3.29 7.66
CA TYR A 12 -14.58 -3.20 7.50
C TYR A 12 -14.08 -4.12 6.38
N GLY A 13 -13.09 -3.64 5.63
CA GLY A 13 -12.45 -4.40 4.55
C GLY A 13 -13.30 -4.57 3.27
N LYS A 14 -14.42 -3.85 3.16
CA LYS A 14 -15.29 -3.87 1.99
C LYS A 14 -14.88 -2.87 0.91
N VAL A 15 -14.17 -1.80 1.28
CA VAL A 15 -13.80 -0.71 0.39
C VAL A 15 -12.29 -0.56 0.36
N LYS A 16 -11.74 -0.43 -0.85
CA LYS A 16 -10.32 -0.17 -1.08
C LYS A 16 -10.14 1.15 -1.80
N LEU A 17 -9.19 1.96 -1.35
CA LEU A 17 -8.68 3.10 -2.09
C LEU A 17 -7.38 2.67 -2.76
N VAL A 18 -7.37 2.62 -4.08
CA VAL A 18 -6.29 2.03 -4.86
C VAL A 18 -5.62 3.10 -5.71
N LEU A 19 -4.33 3.29 -5.50
CA LEU A 19 -3.49 4.14 -6.34
C LEU A 19 -2.94 3.33 -7.51
N LYS A 20 -3.29 3.74 -8.74
CA LYS A 20 -2.79 3.14 -9.99
C LYS A 20 -2.34 4.25 -10.94
N LYS A 21 -1.07 4.25 -11.34
CA LYS A 21 -0.52 5.22 -12.33
C LYS A 21 -0.89 6.67 -11.96
N ASN A 22 -0.67 7.05 -10.70
CA ASN A 22 -1.03 8.36 -10.11
C ASN A 22 -2.53 8.75 -10.17
N ARG A 23 -3.43 7.77 -10.31
CA ARG A 23 -4.89 7.96 -10.26
C ARG A 23 -5.48 7.15 -9.12
N TYR A 24 -6.51 7.71 -8.49
CA TYR A 24 -7.16 7.12 -7.32
C TYR A 24 -8.46 6.45 -7.71
N PHE A 25 -8.61 5.18 -7.35
CA PHE A 25 -9.81 4.39 -7.60
C PHE A 25 -10.39 3.91 -6.29
N ILE A 26 -11.71 3.98 -6.15
CA ILE A 26 -12.43 3.28 -5.10
C ILE A 26 -12.86 1.94 -5.67
N GLU A 27 -12.45 0.85 -5.03
CA GLU A 27 -12.76 -0.51 -5.44
C GLU A 27 -13.52 -1.28 -4.35
N SER A 28 -14.45 -2.13 -4.76
CA SER A 28 -15.16 -3.04 -3.86
C SER A 28 -15.66 -4.26 -4.64
N PRO A 29 -15.56 -5.47 -4.06
CA PRO A 29 -16.24 -6.66 -4.60
C PRO A 29 -17.75 -6.66 -4.30
N PHE A 30 -18.25 -5.64 -3.58
CA PHE A 30 -19.64 -5.47 -3.17
C PHE A 30 -20.23 -4.25 -3.90
N PRO A 31 -20.99 -4.45 -5.00
CA PRO A 31 -21.54 -3.36 -5.81
C PRO A 31 -22.47 -2.44 -5.00
N GLU A 32 -23.23 -3.00 -4.06
CA GLU A 32 -24.15 -2.27 -3.19
C GLU A 32 -23.43 -1.26 -2.30
N VAL A 33 -22.19 -1.57 -1.88
CA VAL A 33 -21.36 -0.65 -1.09
C VAL A 33 -20.93 0.53 -1.94
N LEU A 34 -20.50 0.31 -3.19
CA LEU A 34 -20.13 1.41 -4.09
C LEU A 34 -21.32 2.28 -4.48
N LYS A 35 -22.50 1.68 -4.70
CA LYS A 35 -23.72 2.46 -4.93
C LYS A 35 -24.04 3.36 -3.74
N LYS A 36 -23.92 2.83 -2.51
CA LYS A 36 -24.10 3.62 -1.29
C LYS A 36 -23.09 4.76 -1.18
N LEU A 37 -21.81 4.51 -1.46
CA LEU A 37 -20.78 5.56 -1.48
C LEU A 37 -21.02 6.58 -2.59
N GLY A 38 -21.41 6.14 -3.80
CA GLY A 38 -21.66 7.03 -4.94
C GLY A 38 -22.89 7.92 -4.79
N ASN A 39 -23.83 7.55 -3.91
CA ASN A 39 -24.99 8.36 -3.56
C ASN A 39 -24.66 9.43 -2.50
N ASP A 40 -23.50 9.37 -1.86
CA ASP A 40 -23.05 10.42 -0.95
C ASP A 40 -22.72 11.69 -1.74
N GLY A 41 -23.21 12.83 -1.27
CA GLY A 41 -23.11 14.10 -2.00
C GLY A 41 -21.68 14.63 -2.17
N LEU A 42 -20.75 14.27 -1.28
CA LEU A 42 -19.35 14.68 -1.39
C LEU A 42 -18.57 13.70 -2.27
N ILE A 43 -18.76 12.39 -2.08
CA ILE A 43 -18.10 11.36 -2.90
C ILE A 43 -18.56 11.43 -4.36
N SER A 44 -19.86 11.69 -4.59
CA SER A 44 -20.41 11.85 -5.94
C SER A 44 -19.76 13.01 -6.70
N LYS A 45 -19.50 14.14 -6.02
CA LYS A 45 -18.80 15.30 -6.61
C LYS A 45 -17.31 15.04 -6.85
N ALA A 46 -16.69 14.19 -6.03
CA ALA A 46 -15.30 13.80 -6.18
C ALA A 46 -15.09 12.80 -7.35
N ARG A 47 -16.15 12.18 -7.85
CA ARG A 47 -16.07 11.17 -8.90
C ARG A 47 -15.68 11.77 -10.25
N LEU A 48 -14.68 11.19 -10.89
CA LEU A 48 -14.35 11.50 -12.27
C LEU A 48 -15.19 10.58 -13.17
N TYR A 49 -16.06 11.17 -13.99
CA TYR A 49 -16.85 10.42 -14.96
C TYR A 49 -15.98 10.04 -16.16
N SER A 50 -15.70 8.75 -16.31
CA SER A 50 -15.11 8.19 -17.52
C SER A 50 -16.18 7.50 -18.36
N ASP A 51 -17.24 8.20 -18.78
CA ASP A 51 -18.08 7.68 -19.87
C ASP A 51 -18.85 8.77 -20.65
N PRO A 52 -18.65 8.88 -21.98
CA PRO A 52 -19.48 9.71 -22.87
C PRO A 52 -20.91 9.18 -23.09
N TYR A 53 -21.24 7.96 -22.65
CA TYR A 53 -22.45 7.21 -23.05
C TYR A 53 -23.43 6.84 -21.91
N GLY A 54 -23.41 7.54 -20.77
CA GLY A 54 -24.55 7.56 -19.84
C GLY A 54 -24.80 6.28 -19.01
N GLY A 55 -23.82 5.40 -18.83
CA GLY A 55 -23.90 4.31 -17.85
C GLY A 55 -23.65 4.77 -16.41
N ASP A 56 -23.87 3.88 -15.42
CA ASP A 56 -23.64 4.11 -13.98
C ASP A 56 -22.18 4.50 -13.62
N GLY A 57 -21.28 4.56 -14.60
CA GLY A 57 -19.88 5.03 -14.53
C GLY A 57 -18.93 4.10 -13.78
N PHE A 58 -19.35 2.87 -13.45
CA PHE A 58 -18.51 1.90 -12.73
C PHE A 58 -17.78 1.02 -13.75
N THR A 59 -16.47 0.89 -13.59
CA THR A 59 -15.68 -0.07 -14.35
C THR A 59 -15.67 -1.42 -13.64
N ILE A 60 -15.92 -2.49 -14.38
CA ILE A 60 -15.86 -3.87 -13.89
C ILE A 60 -14.47 -4.44 -14.21
N GLY A 61 -13.75 -4.84 -13.16
CA GLY A 61 -12.45 -5.49 -13.29
C GLY A 61 -12.44 -6.87 -12.64
N LYS A 62 -11.69 -7.80 -13.23
CA LYS A 62 -11.29 -9.03 -12.56
C LYS A 62 -9.96 -8.81 -11.86
N THR A 63 -9.91 -8.95 -10.55
CA THR A 63 -8.64 -9.04 -9.80
C THR A 63 -8.30 -10.51 -9.58
N SER A 64 -7.20 -10.98 -10.18
CA SER A 64 -6.62 -12.28 -9.85
C SER A 64 -6.00 -12.22 -8.46
N GLY A 65 -6.42 -13.14 -7.59
CA GLY A 65 -5.79 -13.34 -6.29
C GLY A 65 -4.47 -14.08 -6.47
N GLU A 66 -3.36 -13.39 -6.71
CA GLU A 66 -2.03 -14.01 -6.66
C GLU A 66 -1.51 -14.01 -5.21
N LEU A 67 -1.40 -15.22 -4.65
CA LEU A 67 -0.62 -15.48 -3.45
C LEU A 67 0.84 -15.70 -3.85
N GLU A 68 1.76 -14.88 -3.36
CA GLU A 68 3.14 -15.34 -3.20
C GLU A 68 3.19 -16.15 -1.91
N ALA A 69 3.08 -17.47 -2.03
CA ALA A 69 3.33 -18.40 -0.94
C ALA A 69 4.83 -18.36 -0.59
N GLY A 70 5.17 -17.92 0.62
CA GLY A 70 6.52 -18.10 1.16
C GLY A 70 6.82 -19.61 1.32
N PRO A 71 8.09 -20.05 1.24
CA PRO A 71 8.43 -21.46 1.40
C PRO A 71 8.11 -21.89 2.85
N GLY A 72 6.97 -22.55 3.06
CA GLY A 72 6.63 -23.21 4.33
C GLY A 72 5.30 -22.85 5.01
N GLU A 73 4.44 -21.99 4.45
CA GLU A 73 3.09 -21.79 4.98
C GLU A 73 2.11 -22.85 4.43
N LEU A 74 1.70 -23.80 5.27
CA LEU A 74 0.49 -24.60 5.04
C LEU A 74 -0.71 -23.66 5.21
N LEU A 75 -1.22 -23.13 4.09
CA LEU A 75 -2.47 -22.36 4.09
C LEU A 75 -3.63 -23.28 4.44
N ASN A 76 -4.57 -22.78 5.25
CA ASN A 76 -5.76 -23.52 5.62
C ASN A 76 -6.67 -23.61 4.39
N ALA A 77 -7.39 -24.72 4.20
CA ALA A 77 -8.30 -24.89 3.06
C ALA A 77 -9.31 -23.73 2.90
N ALA A 78 -9.71 -23.09 4.00
CA ALA A 78 -10.58 -21.92 3.99
C ALA A 78 -9.89 -20.63 3.48
N GLU A 79 -8.59 -20.45 3.74
CA GLU A 79 -7.83 -19.27 3.27
C GLU A 79 -7.50 -19.40 1.78
N LEU A 80 -7.17 -20.61 1.33
CA LEU A 80 -7.05 -20.96 -0.10
C LEU A 80 -8.39 -20.77 -0.82
N ALA A 81 -9.51 -21.22 -0.24
CA ALA A 81 -10.84 -21.07 -0.84
C ALA A 81 -11.31 -19.60 -0.88
N ALA A 82 -10.97 -18.79 0.12
CA ALA A 82 -11.28 -17.36 0.15
C ALA A 82 -10.42 -16.54 -0.84
N ALA A 83 -9.17 -16.95 -1.07
CA ALA A 83 -8.26 -16.34 -2.03
C ALA A 83 -8.50 -16.77 -3.49
N ALA A 84 -9.01 -17.99 -3.71
CA ALA A 84 -9.29 -18.56 -5.03
C ALA A 84 -10.64 -18.12 -5.63
N GLN A 85 -11.47 -17.35 -4.91
CA GLN A 85 -12.64 -16.74 -5.52
C GLN A 85 -12.23 -15.52 -6.33
N GLU A 86 -12.23 -15.67 -7.65
CA GLU A 86 -12.30 -14.54 -8.59
C GLU A 86 -13.55 -13.72 -8.28
N LYS A 87 -13.41 -12.69 -7.43
CA LYS A 87 -14.50 -11.76 -7.15
C LYS A 87 -14.42 -10.63 -8.16
N GLU A 88 -15.47 -10.53 -8.96
CA GLU A 88 -15.75 -9.35 -9.77
C GLU A 88 -15.66 -8.12 -8.87
N THR A 89 -14.77 -7.19 -9.23
CA THR A 89 -14.51 -6.00 -8.45
C THR A 89 -14.97 -4.81 -9.27
N HIS A 90 -15.88 -4.04 -8.69
CA HIS A 90 -16.36 -2.81 -9.29
C HIS A 90 -15.48 -1.66 -8.81
N SER A 91 -15.32 -0.65 -9.65
CA SER A 91 -14.53 0.52 -9.29
C SER A 91 -14.99 1.80 -9.99
N PHE A 92 -14.60 2.93 -9.42
CA PHE A 92 -14.71 4.24 -10.07
C PHE A 92 -13.53 5.14 -9.68
N GLU A 93 -13.18 6.07 -10.57
CA GLU A 93 -12.09 7.01 -10.36
C GLU A 93 -12.57 8.24 -9.58
N ILE A 94 -11.69 8.80 -8.74
CA ILE A 94 -11.95 10.04 -8.00
C ILE A 94 -10.83 11.06 -8.25
N ASP A 95 -11.17 12.34 -8.12
CA ASP A 95 -10.23 13.46 -8.19
C ASP A 95 -9.18 13.34 -7.06
N PRO A 96 -7.87 13.30 -7.38
CA PRO A 96 -6.79 13.32 -6.40
C PRO A 96 -6.92 14.43 -5.34
N ALA A 97 -7.45 15.61 -5.70
CA ALA A 97 -7.61 16.73 -4.79
C ALA A 97 -8.70 16.50 -3.72
N GLN A 98 -9.60 15.55 -3.96
CA GLN A 98 -10.74 15.24 -3.09
C GLN A 98 -10.52 13.97 -2.25
N VAL A 99 -9.38 13.29 -2.40
CA VAL A 99 -9.10 12.01 -1.73
C VAL A 99 -9.28 12.09 -0.21
N GLU A 100 -8.78 13.13 0.45
CA GLU A 100 -8.89 13.22 1.91
C GLU A 100 -10.31 13.51 2.40
N ILE A 101 -11.10 14.25 1.62
CA ILE A 101 -12.52 14.45 1.90
C ILE A 101 -13.25 13.11 1.80
N VAL A 102 -12.98 12.36 0.73
CA VAL A 102 -13.55 11.02 0.52
C VAL A 102 -13.16 10.05 1.64
N LYS A 103 -11.90 10.07 2.10
CA LYS A 103 -11.47 9.24 3.25
C LYS A 103 -12.23 9.61 4.51
N GLN A 104 -12.40 10.90 4.79
CA GLN A 104 -13.16 11.39 5.95
C GLN A 104 -14.62 10.93 5.91
N CYS A 105 -15.30 11.02 4.76
CA CYS A 105 -16.67 10.53 4.57
C CYS A 105 -16.83 9.03 4.86
N CYS A 106 -15.76 8.25 4.66
CA CYS A 106 -15.77 6.82 4.89
C CYS A 106 -15.43 6.40 6.32
N LEU A 107 -15.10 7.33 7.22
CA LEU A 107 -14.79 7.03 8.62
C LEU A 107 -16.02 6.53 9.40
N PRO A 108 -15.81 5.86 10.56
CA PRO A 108 -16.89 5.35 11.40
C PRO A 108 -17.91 6.38 11.88
N SER A 109 -17.54 7.67 11.91
CA SER A 109 -18.43 8.78 12.29
C SER A 109 -19.48 9.12 11.22
N GLU A 110 -19.24 8.73 9.97
CA GLU A 110 -20.04 9.09 8.80
C GLU A 110 -20.63 7.82 8.15
N LEU A 111 -20.19 7.45 6.95
CA LEU A 111 -20.71 6.30 6.21
C LEU A 111 -20.31 4.96 6.82
N ASN A 112 -19.30 4.94 7.69
CA ASN A 112 -18.76 3.77 8.37
C ASN A 112 -18.34 2.66 7.40
N TYR A 113 -17.59 3.02 6.35
CA TYR A 113 -16.92 2.10 5.42
C TYR A 113 -15.45 2.48 5.29
N PRO A 114 -14.63 2.29 6.35
CA PRO A 114 -13.24 2.69 6.34
C PRO A 114 -12.49 2.03 5.18
N MET A 115 -11.73 2.83 4.44
CA MET A 115 -11.04 2.39 3.24
C MET A 115 -9.71 1.72 3.56
N LEU A 116 -9.41 0.62 2.87
CA LEU A 116 -8.07 0.03 2.84
C LEU A 116 -7.25 0.65 1.72
N GLU A 117 -6.12 1.25 2.04
CA GLU A 117 -5.25 1.88 1.04
C GLU A 117 -4.30 0.85 0.42
N GLU A 118 -4.32 0.74 -0.91
CA GLU A 118 -3.45 -0.13 -1.69
C GLU A 118 -2.75 0.66 -2.80
N TYR A 119 -1.52 0.28 -3.12
CA TYR A 119 -0.73 0.83 -4.21
C TYR A 119 -0.36 -0.27 -5.20
N ASP A 120 -0.75 -0.10 -6.47
CA ASP A 120 -0.41 -0.98 -7.57
C ASP A 120 0.95 -0.62 -8.17
N PHE A 121 2.00 -0.90 -7.39
CA PHE A 121 3.38 -0.59 -7.76
C PHE A 121 3.89 -1.39 -8.97
N ARG A 122 3.34 -2.59 -9.21
CA ARG A 122 3.74 -3.46 -10.34
C ARG A 122 3.34 -2.90 -11.70
N ASN A 123 2.16 -2.28 -11.78
CA ASN A 123 1.64 -1.72 -13.03
C ASN A 123 1.87 -0.21 -13.16
N ASP A 124 2.63 0.38 -12.23
CA ASP A 124 2.93 1.80 -12.25
C ASP A 124 4.14 2.10 -13.14
N ASN A 125 3.86 2.57 -14.36
CA ASN A 125 4.87 3.01 -15.31
C ASN A 125 5.02 4.53 -15.36
N VAL A 126 4.32 5.26 -14.48
CA VAL A 126 4.37 6.73 -14.42
C VAL A 126 5.52 7.17 -13.53
N ASN A 127 5.65 6.53 -12.36
CA ASN A 127 6.73 6.84 -11.43
C ASN A 127 8.00 6.07 -11.82
N PRO A 128 9.18 6.72 -11.87
CA PRO A 128 10.43 6.05 -12.20
C PRO A 128 10.75 4.89 -11.25
N ASP A 129 11.25 3.79 -11.80
CA ASP A 129 11.75 2.67 -11.01
C ASP A 129 13.08 3.01 -10.35
N LEU A 130 13.23 2.53 -9.12
CA LEU A 130 14.48 2.50 -8.39
C LEU A 130 15.03 1.08 -8.44
N ASP A 131 16.12 0.90 -9.18
CA ASP A 131 16.81 -0.40 -9.24
C ASP A 131 17.49 -0.72 -7.91
N MET A 132 16.70 -1.31 -7.01
CA MET A 132 17.09 -1.73 -5.69
C MET A 132 16.77 -3.20 -5.49
N GLU A 133 17.79 -3.97 -5.14
CA GLU A 133 17.67 -5.37 -4.76
C GLU A 133 18.30 -5.60 -3.40
N LEU A 134 17.82 -6.62 -2.68
CA LEU A 134 18.48 -7.07 -1.47
C LEU A 134 19.75 -7.82 -1.84
N LYS A 135 20.84 -7.55 -1.12
CA LYS A 135 22.08 -8.33 -1.28
C LYS A 135 21.86 -9.78 -0.85
N PRO A 136 22.60 -10.76 -1.39
CA PRO A 136 22.38 -12.19 -1.12
C PRO A 136 22.40 -12.59 0.37
N HIS A 137 23.18 -11.89 1.19
CA HIS A 137 23.29 -12.14 2.63
C HIS A 137 22.19 -11.46 3.47
N ALA A 138 21.40 -10.55 2.87
CA ALA A 138 20.34 -9.81 3.54
C ALA A 138 19.01 -10.58 3.47
N GLN A 139 19.01 -11.80 4.03
CA GLN A 139 17.82 -12.65 4.05
C GLN A 139 16.93 -12.32 5.27
N PRO A 140 15.67 -11.91 5.06
CA PRO A 140 14.74 -11.71 6.16
C PRO A 140 14.50 -13.01 6.93
N ARG A 141 14.31 -12.91 8.24
CA ARG A 141 13.94 -14.06 9.09
C ARG A 141 12.47 -14.43 8.87
N PRO A 142 12.01 -15.66 9.22
CA PRO A 142 10.64 -16.09 8.94
C PRO A 142 9.54 -15.15 9.46
N TYR A 143 9.72 -14.53 10.63
CA TYR A 143 8.73 -13.56 11.16
C TYR A 143 8.71 -12.23 10.38
N GLN A 144 9.85 -11.85 9.78
CA GLN A 144 9.97 -10.67 8.93
C GLN A 144 9.32 -10.94 7.58
N GLU A 145 9.57 -12.11 6.98
CA GLU A 145 8.90 -12.56 5.76
C GLU A 145 7.39 -12.60 5.95
N LYS A 146 6.92 -13.14 7.07
CA LYS A 146 5.50 -13.14 7.43
C LYS A 146 4.93 -11.73 7.56
N SER A 147 5.68 -10.77 8.10
CA SER A 147 5.22 -9.37 8.13
C SER A 147 5.12 -8.75 6.73
N LEU A 148 6.08 -9.05 5.84
CA LEU A 148 6.09 -8.58 4.46
C LEU A 148 4.95 -9.22 3.66
N SER A 149 4.68 -10.51 3.83
CA SER A 149 3.58 -11.20 3.14
C SER A 149 2.19 -10.67 3.52
N LYS A 150 2.05 -10.02 4.68
CA LYS A 150 0.81 -9.30 5.04
C LYS A 150 0.73 -7.89 4.45
N MET A 151 1.87 -7.27 4.13
CA MET A 151 1.95 -5.97 3.45
C MET A 151 1.73 -6.11 1.94
N PHE A 152 2.18 -7.20 1.33
CA PHE A 152 2.08 -7.43 -0.11
C PHE A 152 1.03 -8.51 -0.41
N GLY A 153 0.08 -8.23 -1.31
CA GLY A 153 -0.91 -9.22 -1.74
C GLY A 153 -1.58 -8.82 -3.05
N ASN A 154 -1.93 -9.80 -3.88
CA ASN A 154 -2.56 -9.59 -5.20
C ASN A 154 -1.79 -8.59 -6.09
N GLY A 155 -0.45 -8.64 -6.03
CA GLY A 155 0.42 -7.73 -6.79
C GLY A 155 0.45 -6.27 -6.30
N ARG A 156 -0.19 -5.94 -5.19
CA ARG A 156 -0.26 -4.58 -4.61
C ARG A 156 0.41 -4.51 -3.24
N ALA A 157 0.82 -3.31 -2.84
CA ALA A 157 1.29 -3.02 -1.50
C ALA A 157 0.15 -2.38 -0.71
N ARG A 158 -0.12 -2.87 0.49
CA ARG A 158 -1.13 -2.31 1.40
C ARG A 158 -0.47 -1.38 2.41
N SER A 159 -1.07 -0.22 2.63
CA SER A 159 -0.68 0.68 3.71
C SER A 159 -1.02 0.05 5.07
N GLY A 160 -0.12 0.16 6.05
CA GLY A 160 -0.34 -0.41 7.37
C GLY A 160 0.82 -0.21 8.33
N ILE A 161 0.65 -0.75 9.54
CA ILE A 161 1.60 -0.63 10.63
C ILE A 161 2.16 -2.02 10.95
N THR A 162 3.49 -2.15 10.88
CA THR A 162 4.19 -3.37 11.31
C THR A 162 4.88 -3.10 12.65
N VAL A 163 4.46 -3.82 13.69
CA VAL A 163 5.01 -3.67 15.04
C VAL A 163 6.08 -4.74 15.29
N LEU A 164 7.31 -4.30 15.57
CA LEU A 164 8.44 -5.19 15.87
C LEU A 164 9.23 -4.68 17.09
N PRO A 165 9.63 -5.57 18.02
CA PRO A 165 10.40 -5.17 19.18
C PRO A 165 11.78 -4.62 18.82
N CYS A 166 12.46 -3.97 19.78
CA CYS A 166 13.84 -3.53 19.59
C CYS A 166 14.75 -4.72 19.24
N GLY A 167 15.71 -4.54 18.33
CA GLY A 167 16.60 -5.63 17.89
C GLY A 167 15.99 -6.66 16.93
N ALA A 168 14.68 -6.65 16.65
CA ALA A 168 14.04 -7.62 15.76
C ALA A 168 14.33 -7.41 14.26
N GLY A 169 15.13 -6.41 13.88
CA GLY A 169 15.45 -6.10 12.48
C GLY A 169 14.38 -5.27 11.76
N LYS A 170 13.82 -4.27 12.44
CA LYS A 170 12.87 -3.28 11.86
C LYS A 170 13.37 -2.70 10.54
N SER A 171 14.64 -2.28 10.52
CA SER A 171 15.21 -1.63 9.36
C SER A 171 15.32 -2.59 8.16
N LEU A 172 15.62 -3.88 8.39
CA LEU A 172 15.68 -4.86 7.30
C LEU A 172 14.31 -5.08 6.67
N VAL A 173 13.24 -5.12 7.47
CA VAL A 173 11.86 -5.18 6.96
C VAL A 173 11.54 -3.96 6.09
N GLY A 174 11.91 -2.75 6.55
CA GLY A 174 11.71 -1.53 5.76
C GLY A 174 12.49 -1.53 4.44
N VAL A 175 13.77 -1.91 4.46
CA VAL A 175 14.61 -2.02 3.25
C VAL A 175 14.05 -3.10 2.31
N SER A 176 13.59 -4.23 2.84
CA SER A 176 12.97 -5.31 2.05
C SER A 176 11.67 -4.87 1.39
N ALA A 177 10.82 -4.12 2.11
CA ALA A 177 9.59 -3.57 1.55
C ALA A 177 9.90 -2.60 0.41
N ALA A 178 10.85 -1.68 0.62
CA ALA A 178 11.27 -0.75 -0.43
C ALA A 178 11.91 -1.48 -1.63
N ALA A 179 12.67 -2.56 -1.41
CA ALA A 179 13.32 -3.34 -2.47
C ALA A 179 12.30 -4.12 -3.31
N ARG A 180 11.17 -4.46 -2.70
CA ARG A 180 10.04 -5.10 -3.38
C ARG A 180 9.19 -4.11 -4.17
N ILE A 181 8.99 -2.90 -3.64
CA ILE A 181 8.22 -1.84 -4.30
C ILE A 181 9.01 -1.25 -5.49
N LYS A 182 10.34 -1.14 -5.38
CA LYS A 182 11.24 -0.58 -6.41
C LYS A 182 10.84 0.82 -6.89
N LYS A 183 10.33 1.65 -5.99
CA LYS A 183 10.04 3.09 -6.24
C LYS A 183 10.80 3.97 -5.24
N SER A 184 10.82 5.27 -5.48
CA SER A 184 11.38 6.24 -4.52
C SER A 184 10.78 6.06 -3.13
N CYS A 185 11.64 6.05 -2.11
CA CYS A 185 11.25 5.79 -0.73
C CYS A 185 11.58 6.99 0.16
N LEU A 186 10.61 7.44 0.96
CA LEU A 186 10.81 8.40 2.03
C LEU A 186 10.81 7.67 3.38
N CYS A 187 11.94 7.71 4.07
CA CYS A 187 12.12 7.14 5.40
C CYS A 187 12.16 8.27 6.44
N LEU A 188 11.11 8.36 7.26
CA LEU A 188 11.02 9.31 8.36
C LEU A 188 11.56 8.69 9.64
N ALA A 189 12.46 9.40 10.33
CA ALA A 189 13.12 8.97 11.54
C ALA A 189 12.98 10.03 12.64
N THR A 190 13.13 9.66 13.92
CA THR A 190 12.85 10.58 15.03
C THR A 190 13.95 11.60 15.30
N ASN A 191 15.18 11.33 14.85
CA ASN A 191 16.33 12.21 15.08
C ASN A 191 17.45 11.93 14.05
N ALA A 192 18.45 12.81 14.02
CA ALA A 192 19.57 12.73 13.09
C ALA A 192 20.40 11.44 13.24
N VAL A 193 20.54 10.89 14.45
CA VAL A 193 21.25 9.62 14.67
C VAL A 193 20.50 8.48 13.98
N SER A 194 19.17 8.44 14.11
CA SER A 194 18.33 7.46 13.43
C SER A 194 18.35 7.63 11.91
N VAL A 195 18.42 8.86 11.39
CA VAL A 195 18.62 9.10 9.94
C VAL A 195 19.91 8.44 9.46
N ASN A 196 21.02 8.63 10.18
CA ASN A 196 22.30 8.02 9.82
C ASN A 196 22.24 6.49 9.89
N GLN A 197 21.58 5.94 10.90
CA GLN A 197 21.39 4.49 11.03
C GLN A 197 20.59 3.93 9.84
N TRP A 198 19.46 4.55 9.48
CA TRP A 198 18.65 4.10 8.35
C TRP A 198 19.40 4.21 7.03
N ALA A 199 20.09 5.32 6.77
CA ALA A 199 20.90 5.47 5.55
C ALA A 199 21.99 4.40 5.46
N PHE A 200 22.67 4.08 6.57
CA PHE A 200 23.63 3.00 6.63
C PHE A 200 22.98 1.63 6.35
N GLN A 201 21.78 1.38 6.89
CA GLN A 201 21.07 0.12 6.68
C GLN A 201 20.64 -0.08 5.22
N PHE A 202 20.16 0.97 4.53
CA PHE A 202 19.89 0.90 3.10
C PHE A 202 21.16 0.52 2.32
N LYS A 203 22.29 1.16 2.62
CA LYS A 203 23.58 0.84 1.99
C LYS A 203 24.05 -0.57 2.31
N LEU A 204 23.86 -1.03 3.55
CA LEU A 204 24.31 -2.34 4.00
C LEU A 204 23.56 -3.46 3.28
N TRP A 205 22.23 -3.42 3.30
CA TRP A 205 21.39 -4.54 2.88
C TRP A 205 20.91 -4.49 1.43
N SER A 206 20.96 -3.33 0.78
CA SER A 206 20.54 -3.20 -0.62
C SER A 206 21.71 -2.96 -1.58
N THR A 207 21.47 -3.14 -2.87
CA THR A 207 22.40 -2.85 -3.97
C THR A 207 22.48 -1.38 -4.36
N LEU A 208 21.76 -0.49 -3.66
CA LEU A 208 21.78 0.94 -3.96
C LEU A 208 23.18 1.54 -3.85
N ARG A 209 23.46 2.48 -4.76
CA ARG A 209 24.66 3.31 -4.70
C ARG A 209 24.50 4.42 -3.68
N ASP A 210 25.63 4.89 -3.16
CA ASP A 210 25.68 5.99 -2.18
C ASP A 210 25.02 7.27 -2.71
N ASP A 211 25.11 7.54 -4.02
CA ASP A 211 24.52 8.72 -4.66
C ASP A 211 23.00 8.63 -4.84
N GLN A 212 22.39 7.49 -4.55
CA GLN A 212 20.94 7.26 -4.57
C GLN A 212 20.30 7.33 -3.17
N ILE A 213 21.12 7.39 -2.11
CA ILE A 213 20.67 7.49 -0.72
C ILE A 213 20.99 8.89 -0.20
N CYS A 214 19.95 9.65 0.10
CA CYS A 214 20.03 11.03 0.51
C CYS A 214 19.65 11.20 1.97
N ARG A 215 20.50 11.84 2.77
CA ARG A 215 20.13 12.30 4.12
C ARG A 215 19.65 13.75 4.06
N PHE A 216 18.50 14.02 4.64
CA PHE A 216 17.96 15.36 4.76
C PHE A 216 17.69 15.67 6.23
N THR A 217 18.56 16.45 6.85
CA THR A 217 18.44 16.96 8.21
C THR A 217 18.73 18.46 8.21
N SER A 218 18.57 19.14 9.35
CA SER A 218 18.95 20.55 9.47
C SER A 218 20.42 20.81 9.09
N ASP A 219 21.31 19.86 9.42
CA ASP A 219 22.76 19.99 9.22
C ASP A 219 23.25 19.39 7.89
N SER A 220 22.50 18.46 7.28
CA SER A 220 22.85 17.82 6.00
C SER A 220 21.72 17.93 4.99
N LYS A 221 21.99 18.61 3.87
CA LYS A 221 21.03 18.82 2.77
C LYS A 221 21.55 18.15 1.50
N GLU A 222 21.73 16.83 1.59
CA GLU A 222 22.11 16.05 0.41
C GLU A 222 20.97 16.04 -0.61
N ARG A 223 21.30 15.71 -1.86
CA ARG A 223 20.33 15.38 -2.90
C ARG A 223 20.85 14.13 -3.59
N PHE A 224 19.98 13.14 -3.78
CA PHE A 224 20.34 11.99 -4.60
C PHE A 224 20.38 12.39 -6.08
N ARG A 225 21.20 11.70 -6.87
CA ARG A 225 21.31 11.91 -8.31
C ARG A 225 20.32 11.02 -9.06
N GLY A 226 19.66 11.59 -10.07
CA GLY A 226 18.72 10.87 -10.93
C GLY A 226 17.25 11.10 -10.55
N ASN A 227 16.38 10.26 -11.11
CA ASN A 227 14.92 10.46 -11.04
C ASN A 227 14.24 9.65 -9.91
N ALA A 228 14.98 8.74 -9.28
CA ALA A 228 14.50 7.94 -8.15
C ALA A 228 15.61 7.70 -7.13
N GLY A 229 15.23 7.59 -5.86
CA GLY A 229 16.17 7.39 -4.76
C GLY A 229 15.47 7.21 -3.42
N VAL A 230 16.28 7.03 -2.38
CA VAL A 230 15.82 6.93 -0.99
C VAL A 230 16.19 8.22 -0.27
N VAL A 231 15.20 8.87 0.33
CA VAL A 231 15.42 10.02 1.22
C VAL A 231 15.18 9.59 2.65
N VAL A 232 16.16 9.82 3.52
CA VAL A 232 16.04 9.58 4.96
C VAL A 232 16.07 10.92 5.67
N THR A 233 15.02 11.23 6.44
CA THR A 233 14.83 12.55 7.06
C THR A 233 14.17 12.46 8.43
N THR A 234 14.14 13.58 9.14
CA THR A 234 13.47 13.74 10.44
C THR A 234 12.17 14.51 10.31
#